data_AF-A0A9K3JDV1-F1
#
_entry.id   AF-A0A9K3JDV1-F1
#
_cell.length_a   1.000
_cell.length_b   1.000
_cell.length_c   1.000
_cell.angle_alpha   90.00
_cell.angle_beta   90.00
_cell.angle_gamma   90.00
#
_symmetry.space_group_name_H-M   'P 1'
#
loop_
_entity.id
_entity.type
_entity.pdbx_description
1 polymer ?
#
loop_
_entity_poly.entity_id
_entity_poly.type
_entity_poly.pdbx_seq_one_letter_code
_entity_poly.pdbx_strand_id
1 'polypeptide(L)'
;MAEEETQLEEGPVPVLKWDQGLFEQITRGFRFPPEWDARYPRQGQTAADAPPGYITLFEDLFLKGNFRLPAMEFMAHTLHYYGFHISQMSPPDMVRVRHFEFLCRSHRIEPSVEKFQVFYQLIRNIGFYSFGNRGSAKKILLNPPKSFHD
;
A
#
# COMPACT_ATOMS: atom_id res chain seq x y z
N MET A 1 30.23 23.89 5.27
CA MET A 1 29.68 23.58 3.93
C MET A 1 28.21 23.31 4.13
N ALA A 2 27.36 24.20 3.65
CA ALA A 2 25.91 24.02 3.67
C ALA A 2 25.56 23.07 2.52
N GLU A 3 24.87 21.98 2.81
CA GLU A 3 24.26 21.13 1.79
C GLU A 3 22.99 21.83 1.32
N GLU A 4 22.95 22.23 0.05
CA GLU A 4 21.77 22.73 -0.63
C GLU A 4 20.73 21.60 -0.68
N GLU A 5 19.66 21.75 0.10
CA GLU A 5 18.43 21.00 -0.12
C GLU A 5 17.86 21.43 -1.48
N THR A 6 18.11 20.63 -2.52
CA THR A 6 17.38 20.72 -3.78
C THR A 6 15.90 20.45 -3.49
N GLN A 7 15.14 21.53 -3.33
CA GLN A 7 13.69 21.51 -3.38
C GLN A 7 13.29 21.09 -4.79
N LEU A 8 12.90 19.82 -4.94
CA LEU A 8 12.24 19.34 -6.13
C LEU A 8 10.90 20.08 -6.22
N GLU A 9 10.81 21.07 -7.09
CA GLU A 9 9.52 21.70 -7.41
C GLU A 9 8.56 20.63 -7.90
N GLU A 10 7.52 20.37 -7.10
CA GLU A 10 6.44 19.46 -7.45
C GLU A 10 5.71 20.06 -8.66
N GLY A 11 5.94 19.46 -9.84
CA GLY A 11 5.21 19.82 -11.06
C GLY A 11 3.69 19.72 -10.87
N PRO A 12 2.89 20.28 -11.81
CA PRO A 12 1.44 20.29 -11.69
C PRO A 12 0.89 18.88 -11.46
N VAL A 13 0.03 18.74 -10.44
CA VAL A 13 -0.57 17.45 -10.07
C VAL A 13 -1.21 16.82 -11.31
N PRO A 14 -0.87 15.57 -11.66
CA PRO A 14 -1.42 14.92 -12.83
C PRO A 14 -2.96 14.93 -12.77
N VAL A 15 -3.60 15.34 -13.88
CA VAL A 15 -5.06 15.21 -14.01
C VAL A 15 -5.37 13.72 -14.07
N LEU A 16 -5.95 13.19 -12.98
CA LEU A 16 -6.38 11.80 -12.90
C LEU A 16 -7.49 11.56 -13.93
N LYS A 17 -7.19 10.75 -14.94
CA LYS A 17 -8.18 10.26 -15.90
C LYS A 17 -8.69 8.91 -15.42
N TRP A 18 -9.97 8.87 -15.09
CA TRP A 18 -10.65 7.65 -14.69
C TRP A 18 -11.00 6.82 -15.93
N ASP A 19 -10.84 5.50 -15.84
CA ASP A 19 -11.24 4.55 -16.87
C ASP A 19 -12.41 3.70 -16.35
N GLN A 20 -13.59 3.93 -16.93
CA GLN A 20 -14.80 3.20 -16.56
C GLN A 20 -14.72 1.71 -16.95
N GLY A 21 -14.09 1.39 -18.08
CA GLY A 21 -13.90 0.00 -18.51
C GLY A 21 -13.00 -0.77 -17.55
N LEU A 22 -11.94 -0.11 -17.05
CA LEU A 22 -11.06 -0.70 -16.04
C LEU A 22 -11.77 -0.87 -14.68
N PHE A 23 -12.60 0.09 -14.27
CA PHE A 23 -13.44 -0.06 -13.08
C PHE A 23 -14.38 -1.28 -13.19
N GLU A 24 -15.08 -1.45 -14.31
CA GLU A 24 -15.95 -2.60 -14.58
C GLU A 24 -15.15 -3.91 -14.62
N GLN A 25 -13.94 -3.88 -15.19
CA GLN A 25 -13.03 -5.03 -15.19
C GLN A 25 -12.59 -5.42 -13.79
N ILE A 26 -12.23 -4.47 -12.92
CA ILE A 26 -11.80 -4.75 -11.54
C ILE A 26 -12.96 -5.29 -10.72
N THR A 27 -14.10 -4.60 -10.70
CA THR A 27 -15.28 -5.02 -9.93
C THR A 27 -15.72 -6.43 -10.30
N ARG A 28 -15.80 -6.75 -11.60
CA ARG A 28 -16.13 -8.10 -12.09
C ARG A 28 -15.01 -9.11 -11.85
N GLY A 29 -13.78 -8.76 -12.19
CA GLY A 29 -12.62 -9.65 -12.14
C GLY A 29 -12.26 -10.09 -10.71
N PHE A 30 -12.45 -9.19 -9.75
CA PHE A 30 -12.22 -9.45 -8.32
C PHE A 30 -13.49 -9.88 -7.60
N ARG A 31 -14.61 -10.04 -8.33
CA ARG A 31 -15.90 -10.53 -7.83
C ARG A 31 -16.40 -9.74 -6.62
N PHE A 32 -16.45 -8.42 -6.76
CA PHE A 32 -16.97 -7.58 -5.69
C PHE A 32 -18.43 -7.93 -5.42
N PRO A 33 -18.79 -8.22 -4.15
CA PRO A 33 -20.17 -8.45 -3.78
C PRO A 33 -21.04 -7.21 -4.08
N PRO A 34 -22.25 -7.36 -4.65
CA PRO A 34 -23.13 -6.24 -4.96
C PRO A 34 -23.45 -5.36 -3.74
N GLU A 35 -23.51 -5.95 -2.55
CA GLU A 35 -23.77 -5.25 -1.28
C GLU A 35 -22.68 -4.26 -0.88
N TRP A 36 -21.49 -4.32 -1.48
CA TRP A 36 -20.45 -3.31 -1.25
C TRP A 36 -20.69 -2.02 -2.02
N ASP A 37 -21.64 -2.01 -2.97
CA ASP A 37 -22.03 -0.83 -3.77
C ASP A 37 -20.81 -0.07 -4.32
N ALA A 38 -19.90 -0.78 -5.00
CA ALA A 38 -18.69 -0.16 -5.52
C ALA A 38 -19.04 0.98 -6.49
N ARG A 39 -18.47 2.17 -6.27
CA ARG A 39 -18.82 3.38 -7.02
C ARG A 39 -17.67 3.86 -7.88
N TYR A 40 -17.99 4.15 -9.13
CA TYR A 40 -17.08 4.88 -10.02
C TYR A 40 -16.99 6.35 -9.58
N PRO A 41 -15.78 6.93 -9.44
CA PRO A 41 -15.61 8.34 -9.06
C PRO A 41 -16.26 9.29 -10.08
N ARG A 42 -16.89 10.37 -9.60
CA ARG A 42 -17.39 11.45 -10.47
C ARG A 42 -16.24 12.32 -10.96
N GLN A 43 -16.44 12.97 -12.09
CA GLN A 43 -15.49 13.96 -12.60
C GLN A 43 -15.20 15.04 -11.54
N GLY A 44 -13.92 15.32 -11.30
CA GLY A 44 -13.48 16.30 -10.31
C GLY A 44 -13.36 15.79 -8.88
N GLN A 45 -13.83 14.57 -8.56
CA GLN A 45 -13.54 13.96 -7.26
C GLN A 45 -12.07 13.54 -7.16
N THR A 46 -11.56 13.60 -5.95
CA THR A 46 -10.22 13.15 -5.55
C THR A 46 -10.33 11.97 -4.58
N ALA A 47 -9.19 11.39 -4.22
CA ALA A 47 -9.15 10.31 -3.23
C ALA A 47 -9.65 10.72 -1.84
N ALA A 48 -9.73 12.02 -1.54
CA ALA A 48 -10.24 12.56 -0.29
C ALA A 48 -11.78 12.71 -0.27
N ASP A 49 -12.44 12.59 -1.42
CA ASP A 49 -13.88 12.85 -1.57
C ASP A 49 -14.76 11.59 -1.43
N ALA A 50 -14.24 10.57 -0.73
CA ALA A 50 -15.01 9.36 -0.44
C ALA A 50 -16.26 9.70 0.39
N PRO A 51 -17.47 9.25 -0.01
CA PRO A 51 -18.66 9.46 0.80
C PRO A 51 -18.56 8.79 2.18
N PRO A 52 -19.30 9.27 3.19
CA PRO A 52 -19.37 8.58 4.48
C PRO A 52 -19.75 7.11 4.31
N GLY A 53 -18.97 6.22 4.94
CA GLY A 53 -19.14 4.76 4.84
C GLY A 53 -18.39 4.10 3.67
N TYR A 54 -17.68 4.87 2.84
CA TYR A 54 -16.87 4.36 1.73
C TYR A 54 -15.39 4.63 1.94
N ILE A 55 -14.55 3.83 1.28
CA ILE A 55 -13.11 4.04 1.19
C ILE A 55 -12.69 4.20 -0.27
N THR A 56 -11.70 5.06 -0.53
CA THR A 56 -11.08 5.16 -1.85
C THR A 56 -10.02 4.08 -2.02
N LEU A 57 -10.08 3.33 -3.12
CA LEU A 57 -9.05 2.37 -3.53
C LEU A 57 -8.58 2.69 -4.94
N PHE A 58 -7.26 2.73 -5.15
CA PHE A 58 -6.68 2.85 -6.48
C PHE A 58 -6.60 1.48 -7.16
N GLU A 59 -6.77 1.44 -8.48
CA GLU A 59 -6.61 0.23 -9.29
C GLU A 59 -5.26 -0.46 -9.06
N ASP A 60 -4.21 0.33 -8.90
CA ASP A 60 -2.85 -0.15 -8.69
C ASP A 60 -2.72 -0.98 -7.40
N LEU A 61 -3.57 -0.74 -6.40
CA LEU A 61 -3.61 -1.57 -5.19
C LEU A 61 -3.99 -3.02 -5.56
N PHE A 62 -4.93 -3.19 -6.51
CA PHE A 62 -5.37 -4.50 -6.98
C PHE A 62 -4.37 -5.13 -7.95
N LEU A 63 -3.93 -4.34 -8.94
CA LEU A 63 -3.10 -4.82 -10.06
C LEU A 63 -1.64 -5.04 -9.65
N LYS A 64 -1.08 -4.16 -8.82
CA LYS A 64 0.33 -4.19 -8.40
C LYS A 64 0.49 -4.57 -6.92
N GLY A 65 -0.40 -4.10 -6.06
CA GLY A 65 -0.39 -4.37 -4.62
C GLY A 65 -0.98 -5.72 -4.21
N ASN A 66 -1.50 -6.48 -5.20
CA ASN A 66 -2.25 -7.71 -5.02
C ASN A 66 -3.35 -7.59 -3.94
N PHE A 67 -4.01 -6.43 -3.85
CA PHE A 67 -5.08 -6.17 -2.89
C PHE A 67 -6.27 -7.08 -3.13
N ARG A 68 -6.76 -7.67 -2.04
CA ARG A 68 -7.94 -8.53 -2.01
C ARG A 68 -8.76 -8.12 -0.79
N LEU A 69 -10.06 -8.09 -0.98
CA LEU A 69 -11.03 -7.79 0.05
C LEU A 69 -11.74 -9.10 0.48
N PRO A 70 -12.13 -9.23 1.76
CA PRO A 70 -11.83 -8.31 2.86
C PRO A 70 -10.33 -8.21 3.13
N ALA A 71 -9.86 -7.02 3.53
CA ALA A 71 -8.46 -6.81 3.85
C ALA A 71 -8.06 -7.63 5.09
N MET A 72 -6.79 -8.03 5.16
CA MET A 72 -6.28 -8.73 6.34
C MET A 72 -6.28 -7.81 7.56
N GLU A 73 -6.61 -8.34 8.75
CA GLU A 73 -6.68 -7.55 9.99
C GLU A 73 -5.38 -6.79 10.27
N PHE A 74 -4.23 -7.42 10.02
CA PHE A 74 -2.93 -6.78 10.21
C PHE A 74 -2.72 -5.54 9.32
N MET A 75 -3.26 -5.54 8.09
CA MET A 75 -3.26 -4.35 7.23
C MET A 75 -4.06 -3.22 7.89
N ALA A 76 -5.26 -3.52 8.40
CA ALA A 76 -6.10 -2.54 9.08
C ALA A 76 -5.42 -1.98 10.34
N HIS A 77 -4.82 -2.85 11.17
CA HIS A 77 -4.05 -2.44 12.35
C HIS A 77 -2.84 -1.56 11.97
N THR A 78 -2.15 -1.88 10.87
CA THR A 78 -1.01 -1.08 10.39
C THR A 78 -1.46 0.32 9.97
N LEU A 79 -2.51 0.43 9.15
CA LEU A 79 -3.07 1.71 8.72
C LEU A 79 -3.55 2.55 9.91
N HIS A 80 -4.24 1.91 10.87
CA HIS A 80 -4.72 2.58 12.08
C HIS A 80 -3.57 3.09 12.95
N TYR A 81 -2.55 2.26 13.19
CA TYR A 81 -1.39 2.62 14.01
C TYR A 81 -0.62 3.82 13.45
N TYR A 82 -0.38 3.85 12.14
CA TYR A 82 0.36 4.93 11.50
C TYR A 82 -0.50 6.13 11.10
N GLY A 83 -1.83 6.03 11.23
CA GLY A 83 -2.74 7.16 11.06
C GLY A 83 -2.88 7.67 9.61
N PHE A 84 -2.79 6.77 8.62
CA PHE A 84 -3.00 7.15 7.21
C PHE A 84 -4.02 6.24 6.51
N HIS A 85 -4.70 6.81 5.52
CA HIS A 85 -5.71 6.11 4.73
C HIS A 85 -5.04 5.21 3.68
N ILE A 86 -5.66 4.08 3.33
CA ILE A 86 -5.09 3.12 2.38
C ILE A 86 -4.78 3.72 1.00
N SER A 87 -5.55 4.72 0.55
CA SER A 87 -5.26 5.46 -0.70
C SER A 87 -3.95 6.26 -0.62
N GLN A 88 -3.46 6.58 0.57
CA GLN A 88 -2.18 7.26 0.75
C GLN A 88 -1.00 6.28 0.77
N MET A 89 -1.24 4.96 0.67
CA MET A 89 -0.20 3.94 0.61
C MET A 89 0.26 3.70 -0.83
N SER A 90 1.57 3.51 -1.03
CA SER A 90 2.05 3.01 -2.32
C SER A 90 1.72 1.50 -2.50
N PRO A 91 1.38 1.03 -3.71
CA PRO A 91 1.12 -0.39 -3.96
C PRO A 91 2.30 -1.32 -3.61
N PRO A 92 3.58 -0.99 -3.91
CA PRO A 92 4.71 -1.80 -3.44
C PRO A 92 4.79 -1.96 -1.91
N ASP A 93 4.43 -0.93 -1.15
CA ASP A 93 4.46 -1.00 0.32
C ASP A 93 3.36 -1.89 0.88
N MET A 94 2.22 -1.95 0.19
CA MET A 94 1.19 -2.92 0.51
C MET A 94 1.71 -4.36 0.40
N VAL A 95 2.46 -4.67 -0.66
CA VAL A 95 3.09 -6.00 -0.82
C VAL A 95 4.03 -6.27 0.35
N ARG A 96 4.79 -5.27 0.81
CA ARG A 96 5.68 -5.39 1.98
C ARG A 96 4.93 -5.74 3.26
N VAL A 97 3.83 -5.04 3.57
CA VAL A 97 2.99 -5.33 4.74
C VAL A 97 2.42 -6.75 4.66
N ARG A 98 1.90 -7.17 3.49
CA ARG A 98 1.40 -8.54 3.29
C ARG A 98 2.51 -9.59 3.45
N HIS A 99 3.68 -9.32 2.89
CA HIS A 99 4.80 -10.27 2.93
C HIS A 99 5.25 -10.50 4.37
N PHE A 100 5.32 -9.43 5.17
CA PHE A 100 5.59 -9.56 6.60
C PHE A 100 4.53 -10.42 7.30
N GLU A 101 3.24 -10.18 7.06
CA GLU A 101 2.17 -10.99 7.63
C GLU A 101 2.28 -12.46 7.22
N PHE A 102 2.55 -12.73 5.94
CA PHE A 102 2.73 -14.08 5.43
C PHE A 102 3.88 -14.81 6.13
N LEU A 103 5.02 -14.14 6.32
CA LEU A 103 6.17 -14.69 7.05
C LEU A 103 5.84 -14.96 8.53
N CYS A 104 5.16 -14.04 9.21
CA CYS A 104 4.73 -14.28 10.58
C CYS A 104 3.83 -15.51 10.67
N ARG A 105 2.79 -15.59 9.84
CA ARG A 105 1.83 -16.70 9.84
C ARG A 105 2.47 -18.04 9.47
N SER A 106 3.40 -18.08 8.50
CA SER A 106 4.09 -19.33 8.11
C SER A 106 4.94 -19.90 9.25
N HIS A 107 5.47 -19.04 10.12
CA HIS A 107 6.23 -19.41 11.32
C HIS A 107 5.38 -19.48 12.59
N ARG A 108 4.05 -19.42 12.50
CA ARG A 108 3.12 -19.42 13.65
C ARG A 108 3.39 -18.29 14.65
N ILE A 109 3.85 -17.16 14.15
CA ILE A 109 4.04 -15.92 14.89
C ILE A 109 2.86 -15.01 14.58
N GLU A 110 2.24 -14.42 15.61
CA GLU A 110 1.18 -13.45 15.39
C GLU A 110 1.76 -12.14 14.80
N PRO A 111 1.35 -11.72 13.58
CA PRO A 111 1.77 -10.44 13.02
C PRO A 111 1.26 -9.30 13.91
N SER A 112 2.15 -8.38 14.27
CA SER A 112 1.76 -7.20 15.04
C SER A 112 2.59 -5.99 14.61
N VAL A 113 2.03 -4.79 14.78
CA VAL A 113 2.69 -3.56 14.32
C VAL A 113 3.99 -3.33 15.08
N GLU A 114 4.06 -3.76 16.35
CA GLU A 114 5.28 -3.68 17.16
C GLU A 114 6.42 -4.52 16.57
N LYS A 115 6.11 -5.68 15.99
CA LYS A 115 7.12 -6.52 15.31
C LYS A 115 7.48 -5.93 13.94
N PHE A 116 6.51 -5.38 13.22
CA PHE A 116 6.73 -4.75 11.93
C PHE A 116 7.70 -3.56 12.02
N GLN A 117 7.51 -2.68 13.03
CA GLN A 117 8.35 -1.50 13.21
C GLN A 117 9.80 -1.80 13.63
N VAL A 118 10.11 -3.03 14.04
CA VAL A 118 11.51 -3.46 14.29
C VAL A 118 12.30 -3.44 12.98
N PHE A 119 11.66 -3.85 11.88
CA PHE A 119 12.28 -3.97 10.56
C PHE A 119 12.07 -2.74 9.69
N TYR A 120 10.92 -2.06 9.85
CA TYR A 120 10.49 -1.00 8.96
C TYR A 120 10.21 0.30 9.70
N GLN A 121 10.33 1.42 8.98
CA GLN A 121 9.95 2.74 9.44
C GLN A 121 9.07 3.42 8.38
N LEU A 122 8.07 4.17 8.84
CA LEU A 122 7.25 4.97 7.95
C LEU A 122 8.12 6.05 7.30
N ILE A 123 8.02 6.17 5.99
CA ILE A 123 8.64 7.23 5.20
C ILE A 123 7.55 7.89 4.35
N ARG A 124 7.75 9.16 4.00
CA ARG A 124 6.88 9.88 3.08
C ARG A 124 7.67 10.19 1.81
N ASN A 125 7.13 9.81 0.66
CA ASN A 125 7.76 10.04 -0.63
C ASN A 125 6.72 10.51 -1.64
N ILE A 126 6.94 11.70 -2.24
CA ILE A 126 6.10 12.31 -3.29
C ILE A 126 4.60 12.16 -2.95
N GLY A 127 4.17 12.69 -1.81
CA GLY A 127 2.75 12.68 -1.39
C GLY A 127 2.18 11.35 -0.88
N PHE A 128 2.90 10.23 -1.00
CA PHE A 128 2.47 8.91 -0.50
C PHE A 128 3.28 8.47 0.74
N TYR A 129 2.64 7.66 1.57
CA TYR A 129 3.28 6.93 2.66
C TYR A 129 3.83 5.59 2.17
N SER A 130 5.02 5.27 2.68
CA SER A 130 5.80 4.09 2.34
C SER A 130 6.53 3.54 3.56
N PHE A 131 7.12 2.36 3.47
CA PHE A 131 7.88 1.73 4.55
C PHE A 131 9.32 1.45 4.12
N GLY A 132 10.26 2.22 4.65
CA GLY A 132 11.69 1.99 4.47
C GLY A 132 12.24 0.96 5.45
N ASN A 133 13.35 0.30 5.11
CA ASN A 133 14.09 -0.52 6.07
C ASN A 133 14.65 0.37 7.19
N ARG A 134 14.54 -0.06 8.45
CA ARG A 134 15.19 0.62 9.57
C ARG A 134 16.70 0.35 9.49
N GLY A 135 17.51 1.42 9.43
CA GLY A 135 18.96 1.33 9.13
C GLY A 135 19.81 0.47 10.06
N SER A 136 19.29 0.11 11.25
CA SER A 136 19.93 -0.77 12.22
C SER A 136 19.62 -2.27 12.02
N ALA A 137 18.70 -2.63 11.12
CA ALA A 137 18.44 -4.02 10.80
C ALA A 137 19.61 -4.60 9.99
N LYS A 138 20.21 -5.70 10.47
CA LYS A 138 21.22 -6.44 9.69
C LYS A 138 20.60 -6.79 8.33
N LYS A 139 21.27 -6.42 7.24
CA LYS A 139 20.89 -6.85 5.90
C LYS A 139 21.22 -8.34 5.77
N ILE A 140 20.29 -9.23 6.11
CA ILE A 140 20.54 -10.68 6.19
C ILE A 140 20.75 -11.31 4.80
N LEU A 141 20.25 -10.68 3.73
CA LEU A 141 20.36 -11.19 2.37
C LEU A 141 20.59 -10.03 1.39
N LEU A 142 21.86 -9.67 1.15
CA LEU A 142 22.19 -8.75 0.04
C LEU A 142 22.55 -9.49 -1.24
N ASN A 143 22.93 -10.76 -1.12
CA ASN A 143 23.30 -11.58 -2.26
C ASN A 143 22.29 -12.71 -2.36
N PRO A 144 21.51 -12.80 -3.46
CA PRO A 144 20.77 -14.03 -3.73
C PRO A 144 21.76 -15.21 -3.75
N PRO A 145 21.38 -16.39 -3.21
CA PRO A 145 22.18 -17.59 -3.37
C PRO A 145 22.45 -17.80 -4.87
N LYS A 146 23.71 -18.05 -5.24
CA LYS A 146 24.09 -18.29 -6.65
C LYS A 146 23.37 -19.51 -7.25
N SER A 147 22.87 -20.39 -6.40
CA SER A 147 21.96 -21.48 -6.71
C SER A 147 21.21 -21.88 -5.44
N PHE A 148 19.96 -22.33 -5.58
CA PHE A 148 19.37 -23.23 -4.61
C PHE A 148 19.84 -24.63 -5.01
N HIS A 149 20.55 -25.32 -4.13
CA HIS A 149 20.86 -26.73 -4.37
C HIS A 149 19.58 -27.53 -4.09
N ASP A 150 19.16 -28.31 -5.10
CA ASP A 150 18.11 -29.33 -4.97
C ASP A 150 18.50 -30.39 -3.93
#